data_AF-A0A132AL26-F1
#
_entry.id   AF-A0A132AL26-F1
#
_cell.length_a   1.000
_cell.length_b   1.000
_cell.length_c   1.000
_cell.angle_alpha   90.00
_cell.angle_beta   90.00
_cell.angle_gamma   90.00
#
_symmetry.space_group_name_H-M   'P 1'
#
loop_
_entity.id
_entity.type
_entity.pdbx_description
1 polymer ?
#
loop_
_entity_poly.entity_id
_entity_poly.type
_entity_poly.pdbx_seq_one_letter_code
_entity_poly.pdbx_strand_id
1 'polypeptide(L)'
;MIRYYLLTFLAIMVSFVCFWIPVNMWPVRFALTVVPLLNLISQDIAINNEIKVGYTTLFHWWMMCLHLIIYFEIVEYALALSWAHFIMDKKNFTSSQQQTMDINYPRTVLIGYYFGNKGFYAKCGQFFDRFLFFCFGEVDFQREPYVRNKIDYLARIFMPSIFLVIIIIYCLVVIVL
;
A
#
# COMPACT_ATOMS: atom_id res chain seq x y z
N MET A 1 -20.51 -19.76 11.78
CA MET A 1 -20.16 -19.38 10.38
C MET A 1 -20.35 -17.89 10.12
N ILE A 2 -21.57 -17.32 10.18
CA ILE A 2 -21.80 -15.88 9.92
C ILE A 2 -20.91 -14.94 10.75
N ARG A 3 -20.68 -15.27 12.04
CA ARG A 3 -19.84 -14.49 12.96
C ARG A 3 -18.40 -14.33 12.46
N TYR A 4 -17.82 -15.39 11.89
CA TYR A 4 -16.42 -15.40 11.44
C TYR A 4 -16.25 -14.61 10.13
N TYR A 5 -17.14 -14.82 9.15
CA TYR A 5 -17.08 -14.08 7.89
C TYR A 5 -17.34 -12.58 8.07
N LEU A 6 -18.31 -12.21 8.91
CA LEU A 6 -18.62 -10.79 9.17
C LEU A 6 -17.46 -10.09 9.88
N LEU A 7 -16.87 -10.73 10.90
CA LEU A 7 -15.79 -10.15 11.67
C LEU A 7 -14.51 -9.98 10.84
N THR A 8 -14.16 -10.97 10.03
CA THR A 8 -12.98 -10.93 9.14
C THR A 8 -13.15 -9.90 8.02
N PHE A 9 -14.34 -9.79 7.44
CA PHE A 9 -14.67 -8.75 6.46
C PHE A 9 -14.54 -7.33 7.05
N LEU A 10 -15.12 -7.11 8.23
CA LEU A 10 -15.03 -5.81 8.92
C LEU A 10 -13.58 -5.45 9.24
N ALA A 11 -12.76 -6.42 9.65
CA ALA A 11 -11.35 -6.20 9.96
C ALA A 11 -10.56 -5.66 8.76
N ILE A 12 -10.82 -6.16 7.56
CA ILE A 12 -10.18 -5.66 6.31
C ILE A 12 -10.69 -4.28 5.94
N MET A 13 -12.00 -4.05 6.07
CA MET A 13 -12.56 -2.72 5.81
C MET A 13 -11.95 -1.66 6.71
N VAL A 14 -11.65 -2.00 7.96
CA VAL A 14 -10.92 -1.12 8.89
C VAL A 14 -9.46 -0.94 8.47
N SER A 15 -8.79 -1.98 7.98
CA SER A 15 -7.39 -1.85 7.54
C SER A 15 -7.24 -0.89 6.35
N PHE A 16 -8.22 -0.85 5.44
CA PHE A 16 -8.23 0.11 4.32
C PHE A 16 -8.25 1.58 4.73
N VAL A 17 -8.68 1.90 5.95
CA VAL A 17 -8.60 3.27 6.49
C VAL A 17 -7.14 3.73 6.59
N CYS A 18 -6.17 2.81 6.70
CA CYS A 18 -4.74 3.13 6.71
C CYS A 18 -4.29 3.94 5.48
N PHE A 19 -4.88 3.70 4.31
CA PHE A 19 -4.52 4.44 3.08
C PHE A 19 -5.01 5.90 3.06
N TRP A 20 -5.95 6.26 3.93
CA TRP A 20 -6.46 7.63 4.05
C TRP A 20 -5.62 8.47 5.01
N ILE A 21 -4.76 7.83 5.81
CA ILE A 21 -3.96 8.48 6.83
C ILE A 21 -2.61 8.88 6.23
N PRO A 22 -2.17 10.15 6.39
CA PRO A 22 -0.89 10.60 5.87
C PRO A 22 0.28 9.82 6.47
N VAL A 23 1.32 9.61 5.65
CA VAL A 23 2.55 8.88 6.02
C VAL A 23 3.23 9.48 7.25
N ASN A 24 3.02 10.77 7.55
CA ASN A 24 3.61 11.44 8.71
C ASN A 24 3.14 10.89 10.08
N MET A 25 2.00 10.19 10.15
CA MET A 25 1.49 9.60 11.39
C MET A 25 1.90 8.12 11.53
N TRP A 26 3.20 7.90 11.72
CA TRP A 26 3.84 6.59 11.69
C TRP A 26 3.23 5.59 12.71
N PRO A 27 3.00 5.95 13.99
CA PRO A 27 2.46 4.98 14.96
C PRO A 27 1.01 4.60 14.66
N VAL A 28 0.22 5.51 14.08
CA VAL A 28 -1.19 5.27 13.76
C VAL A 28 -1.31 4.28 12.60
N ARG A 29 -0.53 4.47 11.52
CA ARG A 29 -0.54 3.55 10.37
C ARG A 29 -0.08 2.15 10.78
N PHE A 30 1.00 2.05 11.54
CA PHE A 30 1.48 0.75 12.03
C PHE A 30 0.42 0.04 12.87
N ALA A 31 -0.24 0.74 13.81
CA ALA A 31 -1.30 0.15 14.63
C ALA A 31 -2.48 -0.33 13.79
N LEU A 32 -2.93 0.47 12.81
CA LEU A 32 -4.08 0.13 11.96
C LEU A 32 -3.83 -1.02 11.00
N THR A 33 -2.58 -1.31 10.63
CA THR A 33 -2.26 -2.48 9.80
C THR A 33 -1.96 -3.72 10.65
N VAL A 34 -1.25 -3.56 11.78
CA VAL A 34 -0.81 -4.71 12.60
C VAL A 34 -1.92 -5.27 13.49
N VAL A 35 -2.80 -4.42 14.04
CA VAL A 35 -3.89 -4.90 14.91
C VAL A 35 -4.87 -5.80 14.15
N PRO A 36 -5.35 -5.46 12.94
CA PRO A 36 -6.18 -6.36 12.14
C PRO A 36 -5.46 -7.66 11.76
N LEU A 37 -4.15 -7.60 11.46
CA LEU A 37 -3.35 -8.81 11.20
C LEU A 37 -3.37 -9.76 12.40
N LEU A 38 -3.08 -9.26 13.59
CA LEU A 38 -3.09 -10.05 14.83
C LEU A 38 -4.48 -10.61 15.14
N ASN A 39 -5.53 -9.84 14.87
CA ASN A 39 -6.91 -10.28 15.05
C ASN A 39 -7.26 -11.43 14.10
N LEU A 40 -6.86 -11.34 12.82
CA LEU A 40 -7.07 -12.42 11.86
C LEU A 40 -6.30 -13.69 12.23
N ILE A 41 -5.04 -13.57 12.64
CA ILE A 41 -4.23 -14.72 13.09
C ILE A 41 -4.87 -15.39 14.31
N SER A 42 -5.32 -14.59 15.28
CA SER A 42 -5.98 -15.10 16.48
C SER A 42 -7.29 -15.83 16.15
N GLN A 43 -8.06 -15.30 15.21
CA GLN A 43 -9.28 -15.96 14.71
C GLN A 43 -8.97 -17.25 13.94
N ASP A 44 -7.92 -17.25 13.13
CA ASP A 44 -7.50 -18.44 12.38
C ASP A 44 -7.10 -19.59 13.34
N ILE A 45 -6.35 -19.28 14.40
CA ILE A 45 -6.02 -20.25 15.46
C ILE A 45 -7.28 -20.75 16.16
N ALA A 46 -8.21 -19.86 16.51
CA ALA A 46 -9.46 -20.24 17.17
C ALA A 46 -10.28 -21.21 16.30
N ILE A 47 -10.36 -20.95 15.00
CA ILE A 47 -11.14 -21.77 14.05
C ILE A 47 -10.46 -23.11 13.79
N ASN A 48 -9.13 -23.13 13.69
CA ASN A 48 -8.37 -24.37 13.52
C ASN A 48 -8.47 -25.30 14.74
N ASN A 49 -8.67 -24.74 15.95
CA ASN A 49 -8.93 -25.53 17.15
C ASN A 49 -10.34 -26.16 17.16
N GLU A 50 -11.32 -25.49 16.57
CA GLU A 50 -12.71 -25.98 16.44
C GLU A 50 -12.84 -27.02 15.32
N ILE A 51 -12.21 -26.78 14.17
CA ILE A 51 -12.33 -27.61 12.97
C ILE A 51 -11.06 -28.46 12.81
N LYS A 52 -11.02 -29.61 13.50
CA LYS A 52 -9.91 -30.57 13.41
C LYS A 52 -10.09 -31.50 12.20
N VAL A 53 -9.78 -30.99 11.01
CA VAL A 53 -9.78 -31.79 9.77
C VAL A 53 -8.40 -31.78 9.14
N GLY A 54 -8.00 -32.91 8.56
CA GLY A 54 -6.68 -33.07 7.91
C GLY A 54 -6.61 -32.50 6.48
N TYR A 55 -7.67 -31.87 5.99
CA TYR A 55 -7.74 -31.28 4.65
C TYR A 55 -8.01 -29.78 4.70
N THR A 56 -7.54 -29.05 3.69
CA THR A 56 -7.79 -27.60 3.58
C THR A 56 -9.24 -27.34 3.21
N THR A 57 -10.03 -26.88 4.18
CA THR A 57 -11.38 -26.39 3.96
C THR A 57 -11.36 -25.04 3.23
N LEU A 58 -12.41 -24.75 2.45
CA LEU A 58 -12.60 -23.49 1.72
C LEU A 58 -12.44 -22.23 2.60
N PHE A 59 -12.79 -22.33 3.88
CA PHE A 59 -12.59 -21.25 4.85
C PHE A 59 -11.10 -20.89 5.07
N HIS A 60 -10.20 -21.87 5.09
CA HIS A 60 -8.76 -21.59 5.22
C HIS A 60 -8.23 -20.84 3.99
N TRP A 61 -8.78 -21.10 2.80
CA TRP A 61 -8.44 -20.36 1.60
C TRP A 61 -8.86 -18.88 1.71
N TRP A 62 -10.07 -18.64 2.22
CA TRP A 62 -10.55 -17.29 2.53
C TRP A 62 -9.57 -16.57 3.47
N MET A 63 -9.27 -17.16 4.63
CA MET A 63 -8.35 -16.57 5.62
C MET A 63 -6.95 -16.32 5.04
N MET A 64 -6.42 -17.23 4.20
CA MET A 64 -5.13 -17.04 3.54
C MET A 64 -5.14 -15.82 2.61
N CYS A 65 -6.19 -15.64 1.80
CA CYS A 65 -6.34 -14.47 0.94
C CYS A 65 -6.41 -13.17 1.75
N LEU A 66 -7.14 -13.18 2.88
CA LEU A 66 -7.25 -12.02 3.76
C LEU A 66 -5.89 -11.62 4.36
N HIS A 67 -5.13 -12.60 4.86
CA HIS A 67 -3.77 -12.35 5.37
C HIS A 67 -2.87 -11.76 4.29
N LEU A 68 -2.91 -12.28 3.05
CA LEU A 68 -2.11 -11.76 1.95
C LEU A 68 -2.41 -10.27 1.67
N ILE A 69 -3.67 -9.86 1.69
CA ILE A 69 -4.05 -8.45 1.47
C ILE A 69 -3.43 -7.55 2.55
N ILE A 70 -3.50 -7.94 3.82
CA ILE A 70 -2.91 -7.15 4.91
C ILE A 70 -1.39 -7.12 4.79
N TYR A 71 -0.74 -8.21 4.37
CA TYR A 71 0.69 -8.19 4.07
C TYR A 71 1.03 -7.21 2.94
N PHE A 72 0.22 -7.15 1.88
CA PHE A 72 0.40 -6.17 0.82
C PHE A 72 0.21 -4.72 1.31
N GLU A 73 -0.67 -4.48 2.29
CA GLU A 73 -0.81 -3.18 2.96
C GLU A 73 0.46 -2.79 3.74
N ILE A 74 1.11 -3.73 4.43
CA ILE A 74 2.40 -3.47 5.10
C ILE A 74 3.49 -3.12 4.08
N VAL A 75 3.55 -3.87 2.97
CA VAL A 75 4.51 -3.63 1.88
C VAL A 75 4.26 -2.26 1.24
N GLU A 76 2.98 -1.91 1.02
CA GLU A 76 2.58 -0.59 0.52
C GLU A 76 3.09 0.52 1.43
N TYR A 77 2.90 0.40 2.74
CA TYR A 77 3.38 1.41 3.69
C TYR A 77 4.90 1.56 3.66
N ALA A 78 5.66 0.46 3.56
CA ALA A 78 7.12 0.51 3.43
C ALA A 78 7.57 1.19 2.12
N LEU A 79 6.89 0.91 1.01
CA LEU A 79 7.11 1.58 -0.28
C LEU A 79 6.75 3.07 -0.20
N ALA A 80 5.64 3.41 0.47
CA ALA A 80 5.21 4.78 0.67
C ALA A 80 6.25 5.60 1.47
N LEU A 81 6.78 5.03 2.54
CA LEU A 81 7.79 5.67 3.39
C LEU A 81 9.12 5.87 2.66
N SER A 82 9.60 4.85 1.95
CA SER A 82 10.85 4.92 1.17
C SER A 82 10.75 5.94 0.04
N TRP A 83 9.60 6.01 -0.63
CA TRP A 83 9.35 7.00 -1.68
C TRP A 83 9.30 8.44 -1.15
N ALA A 84 8.65 8.66 -0.01
CA ALA A 84 8.60 9.98 0.62
C ALA A 84 10.00 10.48 1.01
N HIS A 85 10.83 9.61 1.61
CA HIS A 85 12.23 9.91 1.91
C HIS A 85 13.04 10.23 0.65
N PHE A 86 12.88 9.42 -0.39
CA PHE A 86 13.58 9.61 -1.66
C PHE A 86 13.26 10.97 -2.31
N ILE A 87 12.00 11.40 -2.31
CA ILE A 87 11.60 12.72 -2.84
C ILE A 87 12.19 13.84 -1.97
N MET A 88 12.16 13.69 -0.65
CA MET A 88 12.69 14.70 0.26
C MET A 88 14.20 14.88 0.07
N ASP A 89 14.95 13.79 -0.03
CA ASP A 89 16.39 13.83 -0.29
C ASP A 89 16.70 14.56 -1.60
N LYS A 90 15.96 14.25 -2.67
CA LYS A 90 16.08 14.96 -3.96
C LYS A 90 15.85 16.47 -3.83
N LYS A 91 14.83 16.88 -3.07
CA LYS A 91 14.55 18.30 -2.83
C LYS A 91 15.68 18.96 -2.05
N ASN A 92 16.20 18.28 -1.02
CA ASN A 92 17.32 18.77 -0.22
C ASN A 92 18.59 18.93 -1.07
N PHE A 93 18.92 17.97 -1.93
CA PHE A 93 20.07 18.08 -2.85
C PHE A 93 19.92 19.23 -3.84
N THR A 94 18.71 19.48 -4.35
CA THR A 94 18.46 20.59 -5.29
C THR A 94 18.60 21.95 -4.59
N SER A 95 18.06 22.08 -3.37
CA SER A 95 18.20 23.30 -2.56
C SER A 95 19.65 23.55 -2.14
N SER A 96 20.36 22.51 -1.69
CA SER A 96 21.79 22.60 -1.33
C SER A 96 22.66 22.92 -2.54
N GLN A 97 22.32 22.41 -3.73
CA GLN A 97 22.98 22.75 -4.98
C GLN A 97 22.77 24.23 -5.34
N GLN A 98 21.57 24.77 -5.12
CA GLN A 98 21.28 26.17 -5.39
C GLN A 98 22.05 27.10 -4.45
N GLN A 99 22.26 26.70 -3.18
CA GLN A 99 23.09 27.45 -2.22
C GLN A 99 24.59 27.37 -2.50
N THR A 100 25.08 26.28 -3.12
CA THR A 100 26.51 26.17 -3.50
C THR A 100 26.86 26.91 -4.80
N MET A 101 25.87 27.35 -5.59
CA MET A 101 26.11 28.19 -6.77
C MET A 101 26.62 29.61 -6.41
N ASP A 102 26.46 30.03 -5.14
CA ASP A 102 27.01 31.29 -4.63
C ASP A 102 28.49 31.19 -4.22
N ILE A 103 29.07 29.97 -4.17
CA ILE A 103 30.47 29.78 -3.75
C ILE A 103 31.23 28.94 -4.79
N ASN A 104 32.24 29.57 -5.38
CA ASN A 104 33.03 29.19 -6.55
C ASN A 104 33.85 27.90 -6.37
N TYR A 105 33.21 26.73 -6.26
CA TYR A 105 33.87 25.41 -6.20
C TYR A 105 33.47 24.50 -7.38
N PRO A 106 34.40 23.66 -7.90
CA PRO A 106 34.15 22.82 -9.05
C PRO A 106 33.17 21.68 -8.72
N ARG A 107 32.21 21.51 -9.63
CA ARG A 107 31.16 20.48 -9.67
C ARG A 107 31.72 19.05 -9.58
N THR A 108 31.58 18.40 -8.43
CA THR A 108 31.43 16.93 -8.37
C THR A 108 29.94 16.62 -8.28
N VAL A 109 29.26 16.74 -9.43
CA VAL A 109 27.83 16.45 -9.52
C VAL A 109 27.65 14.94 -9.46
N LEU A 110 27.23 14.42 -8.31
CA LEU A 110 26.56 13.13 -8.30
C LEU A 110 25.15 13.38 -8.90
N ILE A 111 25.07 13.40 -10.23
CA ILE A 111 23.80 13.40 -10.97
C ILE A 111 23.19 12.02 -10.77
N GLY A 112 22.58 11.82 -9.60
CA GLY A 112 21.78 10.64 -9.29
C GLY A 112 20.48 10.71 -10.07
N TYR A 113 20.54 10.40 -11.37
CA TYR A 113 19.40 10.03 -12.22
C TYR A 113 18.80 8.71 -11.72
N TYR A 114 18.16 8.71 -10.56
CA TYR A 114 17.47 7.52 -10.06
C TYR A 114 16.00 7.53 -10.52
N PHE A 115 15.67 6.46 -11.24
CA PHE A 115 14.58 6.28 -12.21
C PHE A 115 14.73 6.99 -13.57
N GLY A 116 15.83 6.65 -14.25
CA GLY A 116 15.95 6.53 -15.71
C GLY A 116 15.16 7.52 -16.57
N ASN A 117 15.83 8.58 -17.00
CA ASN A 117 15.34 9.69 -17.84
C ASN A 117 14.48 9.25 -19.06
N LYS A 118 14.65 8.03 -19.58
CA LYS A 118 13.89 7.48 -20.74
C LYS A 118 13.63 5.97 -20.67
N GLY A 119 13.65 5.37 -19.47
CA GLY A 119 13.51 3.91 -19.30
C GLY A 119 12.07 3.40 -19.20
N PHE A 120 11.90 2.09 -19.10
CA PHE A 120 10.61 1.43 -18.85
C PHE A 120 9.90 1.99 -17.62
N TYR A 121 10.64 2.24 -16.54
CA TYR A 121 10.11 2.81 -15.29
C TYR A 121 9.51 4.21 -15.47
N ALA A 122 10.08 5.06 -16.32
CA ALA A 122 9.52 6.39 -16.61
C ALA A 122 8.19 6.26 -17.37
N LYS A 123 8.08 5.29 -18.29
CA LYS A 123 6.83 5.00 -19.00
C LYS A 123 5.75 4.46 -18.05
N CYS A 124 6.10 3.55 -17.14
CA CYS A 124 5.18 3.07 -16.11
C CYS A 124 4.72 4.19 -15.19
N GLY A 125 5.63 5.08 -14.75
CA GLY A 125 5.29 6.24 -13.94
C GLY A 125 4.31 7.18 -14.65
N GLN A 126 4.54 7.50 -15.93
CA GLN A 126 3.63 8.32 -16.74
C GLN A 126 2.25 7.66 -16.92
N PHE A 127 2.21 6.33 -17.09
CA PHE A 127 0.97 5.58 -17.16
C PHE A 127 0.17 5.71 -15.85
N PHE A 128 0.82 5.49 -14.70
CA PHE A 128 0.17 5.63 -13.40
C PHE A 128 -0.25 7.08 -13.11
N ASP A 129 0.55 8.07 -13.51
CA ASP A 129 0.20 9.48 -13.36
C ASP A 129 -1.04 9.85 -14.19
N ARG A 130 -1.17 9.32 -15.41
CA ARG A 130 -2.35 9.51 -16.25
C ARG A 130 -3.58 8.80 -15.67
N PHE A 131 -3.40 7.62 -15.10
CA PHE A 131 -4.46 6.89 -14.42
C PHE A 131 -4.94 7.63 -13.16
N LEU A 132 -4.01 8.12 -12.34
CA LEU A 132 -4.32 8.90 -11.14
C LEU A 132 -5.00 10.23 -11.48
N PHE A 133 -4.54 10.92 -12.52
CA PHE A 133 -5.19 12.14 -13.03
C PHE A 133 -6.63 11.88 -13.46
N PHE A 134 -6.88 10.74 -14.12
CA PHE A 134 -8.24 10.34 -14.50
C PHE A 134 -9.14 10.09 -13.28
N CYS A 135 -8.63 9.46 -12.22
CA CYS A 135 -9.43 9.12 -11.05
C CYS A 135 -9.60 10.25 -10.03
N PHE A 136 -8.58 11.09 -9.80
CA PHE A 136 -8.56 12.08 -8.72
C PHE A 136 -8.40 13.54 -9.20
N GLY A 137 -8.17 13.77 -10.50
CA GLY A 137 -7.94 15.11 -11.06
C GLY A 137 -6.50 15.64 -10.86
N GLU A 138 -6.31 16.96 -10.95
CA GLU A 138 -5.01 17.62 -10.75
C GLU A 138 -4.61 17.60 -9.26
N VAL A 139 -3.83 16.59 -8.87
CA VAL A 139 -3.22 16.51 -7.54
C VAL A 139 -1.72 16.73 -7.64
N ASP A 140 -1.22 17.83 -7.08
CA ASP A 140 0.22 18.10 -6.97
C ASP A 140 0.89 17.18 -5.93
N PHE A 141 1.39 16.03 -6.39
CA PHE A 141 2.06 15.04 -5.54
C PHE A 141 3.47 15.45 -5.10
N GLN A 142 4.05 16.51 -5.68
CA GLN A 142 5.42 16.95 -5.39
C GLN A 142 5.49 18.02 -4.30
N ARG A 143 4.36 18.65 -3.94
CA ARG A 143 4.35 19.79 -3.01
C ARG A 143 4.57 19.34 -1.56
N GLU A 144 3.96 18.22 -1.16
CA GLU A 144 4.00 17.68 0.21
C GLU A 144 4.11 16.14 0.21
N PRO A 145 5.31 15.56 0.09
CA PRO A 145 5.49 14.11 -0.12
C PRO A 145 4.98 13.24 1.05
N TYR A 146 4.98 13.77 2.28
CA TYR A 146 4.50 13.05 3.47
C TYR A 146 2.99 13.12 3.68
N VAL A 147 2.31 14.06 3.01
CA VAL A 147 0.85 14.24 3.11
C VAL A 147 0.17 13.69 1.86
N ARG A 148 0.77 13.88 0.68
CA ARG A 148 0.21 13.56 -0.63
C ARG A 148 1.14 12.64 -1.40
N ASN A 149 1.17 11.38 -1.03
CA ASN A 149 2.01 10.38 -1.67
C ASN A 149 1.28 9.64 -2.79
N LYS A 150 1.87 9.55 -3.99
CA LYS A 150 1.29 8.85 -5.16
C LYS A 150 0.91 7.40 -4.86
N ILE A 151 1.74 6.73 -4.06
CA ILE A 151 1.58 5.31 -3.73
C ILE A 151 0.30 5.09 -2.92
N ASP A 152 0.04 5.94 -1.92
CA ASP A 152 -1.20 5.88 -1.13
C ASP A 152 -2.44 6.08 -2.02
N TYR A 153 -2.42 7.06 -2.96
CA TYR A 153 -3.56 7.28 -3.87
C TYR A 153 -3.82 6.12 -4.81
N LEU A 154 -2.76 5.43 -5.27
CA LEU A 154 -2.91 4.23 -6.08
C LEU A 154 -3.50 3.09 -5.25
N ALA A 155 -3.00 2.90 -4.02
CA ALA A 155 -3.47 1.86 -3.10
C ALA A 155 -4.95 2.02 -2.72
N ARG A 156 -5.44 3.25 -2.58
CA ARG A 156 -6.87 3.57 -2.32
C ARG A 156 -7.83 2.97 -3.34
N ILE A 157 -7.39 2.80 -4.59
CA ILE A 157 -8.21 2.22 -5.66
C ILE A 157 -7.87 0.74 -5.83
N PHE A 158 -6.58 0.41 -5.90
CA PHE A 158 -6.13 -0.95 -6.20
C PHE A 158 -6.52 -1.96 -5.11
N MET A 159 -6.34 -1.63 -3.83
CA MET A 159 -6.56 -2.60 -2.74
C MET A 159 -8.04 -2.97 -2.57
N PRO A 160 -8.99 -2.01 -2.54
CA PRO A 160 -10.40 -2.35 -2.53
C PRO A 160 -10.84 -3.08 -3.81
N SER A 161 -10.28 -2.71 -4.98
CA SER A 161 -10.59 -3.39 -6.24
C SER A 161 -10.12 -4.85 -6.23
N ILE A 162 -8.90 -5.13 -5.77
CA ILE A 162 -8.37 -6.50 -5.65
C ILE A 162 -9.23 -7.30 -4.67
N PHE A 163 -9.61 -6.71 -3.53
CA PHE A 163 -10.46 -7.37 -2.56
C PHE A 163 -11.84 -7.71 -3.13
N LEU A 164 -12.45 -6.80 -3.89
CA LEU A 164 -13.73 -7.04 -4.57
C LEU A 164 -13.62 -8.21 -5.56
N VAL A 165 -12.55 -8.27 -6.36
CA VAL A 165 -12.29 -9.39 -7.27
C VAL A 165 -12.15 -10.70 -6.50
N ILE A 166 -11.43 -10.71 -5.37
CA ILE A 166 -11.30 -11.90 -4.51
C ILE A 166 -12.66 -12.34 -3.96
N ILE A 167 -13.51 -11.40 -3.52
CA ILE A 167 -14.88 -11.70 -3.07
C ILE A 167 -15.69 -12.34 -4.19
N ILE A 168 -15.67 -11.77 -5.39
CA ILE A 168 -16.40 -12.32 -6.54
C ILE A 168 -15.93 -13.75 -6.84
N ILE A 169 -14.62 -13.97 -6.93
CA ILE A 169 -14.04 -15.29 -7.18
C ILE A 169 -14.45 -16.26 -6.08
N TYR A 170 -14.37 -15.84 -4.82
CA TYR A 170 -14.76 -16.68 -3.69
C TYR A 170 -16.25 -17.05 -3.74
N CYS A 171 -17.14 -16.09 -3.96
CA CYS A 171 -18.57 -16.34 -4.12
C CYS A 171 -18.86 -17.27 -5.30
N LEU A 172 -18.19 -17.09 -6.44
CA LEU A 172 -18.35 -17.98 -7.60
C LEU A 172 -17.93 -19.41 -7.26
N VAL A 173 -16.79 -19.60 -6.59
CA VAL A 173 -16.33 -20.92 -6.16
C VAL A 173 -17.32 -21.54 -5.17
N VAL A 174 -17.82 -20.79 -4.20
CA VAL A 174 -18.81 -21.28 -3.21
C VAL A 174 -20.14 -21.67 -3.87
N ILE A 175 -20.58 -20.95 -4.90
CA ILE A 175 -21.86 -21.24 -5.58
C ILE A 175 -21.75 -22.47 -6.48
N VAL A 176 -20.58 -22.67 -7.11
CA VAL A 176 -20.35 -23.76 -8.07
C VAL A 176 -20.11 -25.11 -7.36
N LEU A 177 -19.65 -25.09 -6.12
CA LEU A 177 -19.21 -26.25 -5.34
C LEU A 177 -20.26 -26.69 -4.32
#